data_AF-A0A288GTT1-F1
#
_entry.id   AF-A0A288GTT1-F1
#
_cell.length_a   1.000
_cell.length_b   1.000
_cell.length_c   1.000
_cell.angle_alpha   90.00
_cell.angle_beta   90.00
_cell.angle_gamma   90.00
#
_symmetry.space_group_name_H-M   'P 1'
#
loop_
_entity.id
_entity.type
_entity.pdbx_description
1 polymer ?
#
loop_
_entity_poly.entity_id
_entity_poly.type
_entity_poly.pdbx_seq_one_letter_code
_entity_poly.pdbx_strand_id
1 'polypeptide(L)'
;MASSSQLSISFDNLTTLIDTIIQQDHKLIYLAGASASGKSYIGEELVKQLTESGKKVLLISSDSYYSNESQMKYLLYGTFDHPKLINYDILQQDIMTYFQTGKFQLPVYSFSEKRTTHHITINEAYDIIIIEGLYTINSLPTSFSVHDNDITAYNVLVRAPIEEIIFRRLIRDQARVKEPLNMLINIMSNVFPMWKIFGATQEEYAHCLITNNYTILEKEGRHSQWEKVKKDSLPEGEPYTTYYTTDYIYNDSDEGNGKIIISELYRDPHGLLDHVILQKRSSDPREEQDNYESISMSLYTPGISTEIHTLLQLAGLNYEGSYTKIIYQYSKPNDDKMIIYKEKFGQLYQLISPNKK
;
A
#
# COMPACT_ATOMS: atom_id res chain seq x y z
N MET A 1 -29.95 -14.46 8.71
CA MET A 1 -28.65 -13.88 9.09
C MET A 1 -28.66 -12.46 8.58
N ALA A 2 -28.67 -11.47 9.48
CA ALA A 2 -28.72 -10.07 9.07
C ALA A 2 -27.41 -9.76 8.33
N SER A 3 -27.50 -9.23 7.12
CA SER A 3 -26.35 -8.67 6.42
C SER A 3 -25.89 -7.43 7.20
N SER A 4 -24.95 -7.62 8.13
CA SER A 4 -24.16 -6.48 8.60
C SER A 4 -23.48 -5.90 7.37
N SER A 5 -23.78 -4.66 7.02
CA SER A 5 -23.15 -3.96 5.91
C SER A 5 -21.63 -4.01 6.11
N GLN A 6 -20.92 -4.71 5.23
CA GLN A 6 -19.46 -4.74 5.21
C GLN A 6 -18.93 -3.31 5.07
N LEU A 7 -18.11 -2.88 6.01
CA LEU A 7 -17.48 -1.56 5.98
C LEU A 7 -16.38 -1.56 4.91
N SER A 8 -16.43 -0.67 3.93
CA SER A 8 -15.35 -0.52 2.94
C SER A 8 -14.65 0.82 3.16
N ILE A 9 -13.33 0.79 3.38
CA ILE A 9 -12.52 2.00 3.58
C ILE A 9 -11.29 2.02 2.67
N SER A 10 -10.78 3.23 2.42
CA SER A 10 -9.51 3.44 1.72
C SER A 10 -8.34 3.12 2.66
N PHE A 11 -7.23 2.65 2.08
CA PHE A 11 -5.99 2.35 2.80
C PHE A 11 -5.46 3.53 3.63
N ASP A 12 -5.70 4.76 3.17
CA ASP A 12 -5.18 5.99 3.78
C ASP A 12 -6.12 6.63 4.83
N ASN A 13 -7.29 6.02 5.10
CA ASN A 13 -8.25 6.55 6.06
C ASN A 13 -8.81 5.43 6.96
N LEU A 14 -8.20 5.28 8.14
CA LEU A 14 -8.57 4.27 9.12
C LEU A 14 -9.53 4.77 10.20
N THR A 15 -9.88 6.07 10.22
CA THR A 15 -10.65 6.69 11.31
C THR A 15 -11.94 5.93 11.61
N THR A 16 -12.72 5.58 10.60
CA THR A 16 -13.99 4.85 10.78
C THR A 16 -13.78 3.45 11.38
N LEU A 17 -12.68 2.77 11.03
CA LEU A 17 -12.34 1.47 11.59
C LEU A 17 -11.91 1.61 13.06
N ILE A 18 -11.07 2.59 13.38
CA ILE A 18 -10.63 2.90 14.75
C ILE A 18 -11.84 3.21 15.64
N ASP A 19 -12.74 4.08 15.18
CA ASP A 19 -13.97 4.43 15.90
C ASP A 19 -14.84 3.20 16.14
N THR A 20 -14.99 2.34 15.12
CA THR A 20 -15.75 1.09 15.23
C THR A 20 -15.15 0.15 16.27
N ILE A 21 -13.83 -0.05 16.26
CA ILE A 21 -13.11 -0.90 17.21
C ILE A 21 -13.33 -0.39 18.64
N ILE A 22 -13.20 0.92 18.86
CA ILE A 22 -13.31 1.52 20.20
C ILE A 22 -14.75 1.54 20.71
N GLN A 23 -15.70 2.00 19.89
CA GLN A 23 -17.10 2.19 20.32
C GLN A 23 -17.81 0.86 20.56
N GLN A 24 -17.42 -0.20 19.86
CA GLN A 24 -17.98 -1.54 20.03
C GLN A 24 -17.16 -2.44 20.96
N ASP A 25 -16.11 -1.90 21.59
CA ASP A 25 -15.21 -2.61 22.52
C ASP A 25 -14.65 -3.93 21.95
N HIS A 26 -14.21 -3.91 20.68
CA HIS A 26 -13.62 -5.08 20.04
C HIS A 26 -12.24 -5.39 20.64
N LYS A 27 -12.11 -6.54 21.29
CA LYS A 27 -10.87 -6.97 21.97
C LYS A 27 -9.94 -7.81 21.09
N LEU A 28 -10.46 -8.35 20.00
CA LEU A 28 -9.74 -9.23 19.09
C LEU A 28 -10.01 -8.82 17.65
N ILE A 29 -8.95 -8.56 16.88
CA ILE A 29 -9.02 -8.24 15.46
C ILE A 29 -8.22 -9.28 14.68
N TYR A 30 -8.83 -9.83 13.64
CA TYR A 30 -8.11 -10.63 12.64
C TYR A 30 -7.87 -9.76 11.42
N LEU A 31 -6.61 -9.47 11.15
CA LEU A 31 -6.17 -8.68 10.01
C LEU A 31 -5.60 -9.62 8.93
N ALA A 32 -6.44 -9.97 7.97
CA ALA A 32 -6.04 -10.85 6.86
C ALA A 32 -5.62 -10.05 5.62
N GLY A 33 -4.86 -10.68 4.74
CA GLY A 33 -4.55 -10.14 3.42
C GLY A 33 -3.46 -10.91 2.71
N ALA A 34 -3.42 -10.82 1.38
CA ALA A 34 -2.36 -11.45 0.59
C ALA A 34 -0.97 -10.91 0.99
N SER A 35 0.09 -11.69 0.75
CA SER A 35 1.45 -11.17 0.90
C SER A 35 1.63 -9.95 -0.01
N ALA A 36 2.23 -8.88 0.52
CA ALA A 36 2.38 -7.59 -0.15
C ALA A 36 1.08 -6.81 -0.44
N SER A 37 -0.05 -7.15 0.19
CA SER A 37 -1.28 -6.33 0.15
C SER A 37 -1.22 -5.04 1.00
N GLY A 38 -0.16 -4.87 1.82
CA GLY A 38 -0.05 -3.76 2.78
C GLY A 38 -0.58 -4.05 4.18
N LYS A 39 -1.04 -5.29 4.46
CA LYS A 39 -1.58 -5.68 5.77
C LYS A 39 -0.67 -5.36 6.98
N SER A 40 0.64 -5.53 6.86
CA SER A 40 1.56 -5.33 7.99
C SER A 40 1.70 -3.85 8.33
N TYR A 41 1.70 -2.98 7.32
CA TYR A 41 1.61 -1.53 7.49
C TYR A 41 0.30 -1.13 8.18
N ILE A 42 -0.84 -1.68 7.73
CA ILE A 42 -2.13 -1.46 8.40
C ILE A 42 -2.09 -1.92 9.86
N GLY A 43 -1.49 -3.08 10.14
CA GLY A 43 -1.33 -3.58 11.51
C GLY A 43 -0.58 -2.59 12.40
N GLU A 44 0.53 -2.05 11.91
CA GLU A 44 1.33 -1.03 12.61
C GLU A 44 0.57 0.29 12.79
N GLU A 45 -0.12 0.77 11.76
CA GLU A 45 -0.94 1.99 11.84
C GLU A 45 -2.13 1.83 12.81
N LEU A 46 -2.77 0.66 12.83
CA LEU A 46 -3.82 0.36 13.81
C LEU A 46 -3.27 0.40 15.23
N VAL A 47 -2.11 -0.23 15.49
CA VAL A 47 -1.45 -0.16 16.81
C VAL A 47 -1.22 1.29 17.21
N LYS A 48 -0.60 2.07 16.33
CA LYS A 48 -0.29 3.48 16.59
C LYS A 48 -1.54 4.30 16.93
N GLN A 49 -2.55 4.29 16.07
CA GLN A 49 -3.74 5.13 16.23
C GLN A 49 -4.62 4.70 17.41
N LEU A 50 -4.72 3.40 17.70
CA LEU A 50 -5.41 2.90 18.89
C LEU A 50 -4.65 3.29 20.18
N THR A 51 -3.32 3.26 20.17
CA THR A 51 -2.50 3.73 21.30
C THR A 51 -2.60 5.23 21.52
N GLU A 52 -2.64 6.04 20.46
CA GLU A 52 -2.93 7.47 20.55
C GLU A 52 -4.32 7.74 21.15
N SER A 53 -5.28 6.82 20.93
CA SER A 53 -6.61 6.84 21.54
C SER A 53 -6.66 6.26 22.97
N GLY A 54 -5.50 5.97 23.58
CA GLY A 54 -5.37 5.48 24.95
C GLY A 54 -5.55 3.98 25.13
N LYS A 55 -5.55 3.17 24.06
CA LYS A 55 -5.64 1.71 24.12
C LYS A 55 -4.26 1.05 24.12
N LYS A 56 -4.09 0.00 24.92
CA LYS A 56 -2.91 -0.85 24.88
C LYS A 56 -3.14 -2.01 23.91
N VAL A 57 -2.34 -2.07 22.85
CA VAL A 57 -2.54 -3.00 21.73
C VAL A 57 -1.38 -3.97 21.59
N LEU A 58 -1.68 -5.26 21.39
CA LEU A 58 -0.71 -6.29 21.05
C LEU A 58 -0.91 -6.72 19.59
N LEU A 59 0.13 -6.57 18.76
CA LEU A 59 0.15 -7.07 17.39
C LEU A 59 0.92 -8.39 17.33
N ILE A 60 0.28 -9.42 16.76
CA ILE A 60 0.84 -10.76 16.60
C ILE A 60 0.81 -11.10 15.11
N SER A 61 1.95 -11.50 14.57
CA SER A 61 2.01 -12.08 13.22
C SER A 61 1.79 -13.58 13.28
N SER A 62 0.89 -14.12 12.46
CA SER A 62 0.69 -15.57 12.34
C SER A 62 1.95 -16.29 11.85
N ASP A 63 2.84 -15.57 11.18
CA ASP A 63 4.13 -16.08 10.72
C ASP A 63 5.04 -16.52 11.89
N SER A 64 4.83 -16.00 13.10
CA SER A 64 5.51 -16.50 14.30
C SER A 64 5.23 -17.98 14.60
N TYR A 65 4.14 -18.52 14.04
CA TYR A 65 3.64 -19.88 14.28
C TYR A 65 3.97 -20.84 13.13
N TYR A 66 4.93 -20.51 12.26
CA TYR A 66 5.42 -21.44 11.25
C TYR A 66 5.97 -22.73 11.89
N SER A 67 5.51 -23.85 11.33
CA SER A 67 6.01 -25.19 11.58
C SER A 67 7.33 -25.45 10.83
N ASN A 68 7.95 -26.59 11.09
CA ASN A 68 9.21 -26.97 10.46
C ASN A 68 9.05 -27.13 8.92
N GLU A 69 9.93 -26.45 8.17
CA GLU A 69 9.94 -26.42 6.69
C GLU A 69 10.04 -27.81 6.03
N SER A 70 10.51 -28.84 6.74
CA SER A 70 10.63 -30.21 6.22
C SER A 70 9.36 -30.77 5.55
N GLN A 71 8.18 -30.29 5.95
CA GLN A 71 6.90 -30.68 5.36
C GLN A 71 6.57 -29.93 4.05
N MET A 72 7.16 -28.75 3.82
CA MET A 72 6.84 -27.86 2.69
C MET A 72 6.93 -28.58 1.34
N LYS A 73 7.97 -29.40 1.12
CA LYS A 73 8.15 -30.16 -0.13
C LYS A 73 7.02 -31.14 -0.46
N TYR A 74 6.18 -31.49 0.51
CA TYR A 74 5.04 -32.40 0.31
C TYR A 74 3.71 -31.65 0.21
N LEU A 75 3.73 -30.32 0.35
CA LEU A 75 2.54 -29.48 0.27
C LEU A 75 2.34 -28.97 -1.16
N LEU A 76 1.09 -28.61 -1.45
CA LEU A 76 0.71 -28.06 -2.74
C LEU A 76 1.57 -26.82 -3.06
N TYR A 77 2.22 -26.82 -4.22
CA TYR A 77 3.19 -25.83 -4.70
C TYR A 77 4.45 -25.57 -3.86
N GLY A 78 4.64 -26.27 -2.73
CA GLY A 78 5.88 -26.21 -1.96
C GLY A 78 6.29 -24.81 -1.51
N THR A 79 5.34 -23.99 -1.06
CA THR A 79 5.55 -22.58 -0.68
C THR A 79 5.20 -22.33 0.79
N PHE A 80 5.84 -21.31 1.38
CA PHE A 80 5.53 -20.83 2.73
C PHE A 80 4.08 -20.33 2.88
N ASP A 81 3.48 -19.85 1.80
CA ASP A 81 2.11 -19.34 1.77
C ASP A 81 1.04 -20.46 1.88
N HIS A 82 1.42 -21.71 2.15
CA HIS A 82 0.46 -22.80 2.38
C HIS A 82 -0.06 -22.77 3.83
N PRO A 83 -1.40 -22.72 4.07
CA PRO A 83 -1.96 -22.54 5.42
C PRO A 83 -1.53 -23.62 6.42
N LYS A 84 -1.35 -24.88 5.98
CA LYS A 84 -0.84 -25.98 6.84
C LYS A 84 0.56 -25.75 7.42
N LEU A 85 1.33 -24.80 6.91
CA LEU A 85 2.64 -24.51 7.48
C LEU A 85 2.53 -23.65 8.74
N ILE A 86 1.40 -23.00 8.99
CA ILE A 86 1.16 -22.20 10.20
C ILE A 86 0.33 -23.04 11.18
N ASN A 87 0.79 -23.14 12.42
CA ASN A 87 0.08 -23.84 13.49
C ASN A 87 -1.01 -22.94 14.10
N TYR A 88 -2.12 -22.76 13.38
CA TYR A 88 -3.26 -21.96 13.84
C TYR A 88 -3.89 -22.49 15.13
N ASP A 89 -3.83 -23.81 15.38
CA ASP A 89 -4.30 -24.41 16.64
C ASP A 89 -3.50 -23.92 17.85
N ILE A 90 -2.16 -23.82 17.72
CA ILE A 90 -1.29 -23.32 18.79
C ILE A 90 -1.53 -21.82 18.99
N LEU A 91 -1.63 -21.07 17.90
CA LEU A 91 -1.97 -19.65 17.94
C LEU A 91 -3.32 -19.42 18.66
N GLN A 92 -4.36 -20.16 18.30
CA GLN A 92 -5.66 -20.08 18.96
C GLN A 92 -5.55 -20.40 20.45
N GLN A 93 -4.84 -21.48 20.81
CA GLN A 93 -4.65 -21.89 22.19
C GLN A 93 -3.93 -20.82 23.01
N ASP A 94 -2.91 -20.17 22.46
CA ASP A 94 -2.19 -19.08 23.11
C ASP A 94 -3.08 -17.87 23.38
N ILE A 95 -3.92 -17.49 22.40
CA ILE A 95 -4.87 -16.39 22.53
C ILE A 95 -5.93 -16.71 23.59
N MET A 96 -6.48 -17.93 23.59
CA MET A 96 -7.41 -18.37 24.63
C MET A 96 -6.75 -18.35 26.01
N THR A 97 -5.49 -18.81 26.11
CA THR A 97 -4.71 -18.80 27.35
C THR A 97 -4.47 -17.37 27.84
N TYR A 98 -4.22 -16.43 26.93
CA TYR A 98 -4.12 -15.01 27.26
C TYR A 98 -5.42 -14.48 27.86
N PHE A 99 -6.58 -14.70 27.22
CA PHE A 99 -7.86 -14.23 27.75
C PHE A 99 -8.22 -14.90 29.09
N GLN A 100 -7.72 -16.10 29.36
CA GLN A 100 -7.93 -16.83 30.63
C GLN A 100 -7.00 -16.36 31.75
N THR A 101 -5.73 -16.10 31.44
CA THR A 101 -4.67 -15.99 32.46
C THR A 101 -3.90 -14.67 32.43
N GLY A 102 -4.11 -13.85 31.40
CA GLY A 102 -3.36 -12.62 31.13
C GLY A 102 -1.93 -12.84 30.65
N LYS A 103 -1.52 -14.07 30.33
CA LYS A 103 -0.15 -14.39 29.92
C LYS A 103 -0.04 -15.56 28.96
N PHE A 104 0.96 -15.54 28.06
CA PHE A 104 1.34 -16.66 27.21
C PHE A 104 2.79 -16.51 26.72
N GLN A 105 3.31 -17.51 26.01
CA GLN A 105 4.64 -17.50 25.42
C GLN A 105 4.53 -17.34 23.91
N LEU A 106 4.81 -16.14 23.39
CA LEU A 106 4.76 -15.86 21.96
C LEU A 106 6.01 -16.43 21.27
N PRO A 107 5.90 -17.39 20.34
CA PRO A 107 7.06 -17.86 19.58
C PRO A 107 7.63 -16.77 18.67
N VAL A 108 8.94 -16.81 18.44
CA VAL A 108 9.64 -15.97 17.46
C VAL A 108 10.23 -16.85 16.37
N TYR A 109 9.67 -16.78 15.17
CA TYR A 109 10.14 -17.54 14.02
C TYR A 109 11.22 -16.78 13.24
N SER A 110 12.31 -17.47 12.90
CA SER A 110 13.35 -16.94 12.02
C SER A 110 13.26 -17.58 10.64
N PHE A 111 12.96 -16.79 9.62
CA PHE A 111 12.96 -17.24 8.22
C PHE A 111 14.37 -17.55 7.70
N SER A 112 15.43 -16.96 8.27
CA SER A 112 16.81 -17.28 7.89
C SER A 112 17.23 -18.64 8.46
N GLU A 113 16.84 -18.95 9.70
CA GLU A 113 17.16 -20.21 10.37
C GLU A 113 16.09 -21.30 10.16
N LYS A 114 14.95 -20.95 9.56
CA LYS A 114 13.82 -21.83 9.26
C LYS A 114 13.27 -22.56 10.50
N ARG A 115 13.25 -21.87 11.65
CA ARG A 115 12.80 -22.42 12.94
C ARG A 115 12.39 -21.33 13.92
N THR A 116 11.62 -21.72 14.94
CA THR A 116 11.44 -20.91 16.15
C THR A 116 12.77 -20.80 16.89
N THR A 117 13.19 -19.58 17.18
CA THR A 117 14.48 -19.31 17.84
C THR A 117 14.34 -19.18 19.34
N HIS A 118 13.29 -18.52 19.81
CA HIS A 118 12.97 -18.30 21.21
C HIS A 118 11.50 -17.94 21.39
N HIS A 119 11.08 -17.71 22.64
CA HIS A 119 9.74 -17.22 22.98
C HIS A 119 9.86 -15.92 23.76
N ILE A 120 8.90 -15.01 23.55
CA ILE A 120 8.72 -13.78 24.31
C ILE A 120 7.58 -14.01 25.30
N THR A 121 7.84 -13.75 26.58
CA THR A 121 6.78 -13.80 27.61
C THR A 121 5.89 -12.58 27.47
N ILE A 122 4.62 -12.83 27.15
CA ILE A 122 3.57 -11.82 27.20
C ILE A 122 2.88 -11.95 28.55
N ASN A 123 2.89 -10.87 29.34
CA ASN A 123 2.32 -10.85 30.70
C ASN A 123 1.69 -9.50 31.06
N GLU A 124 1.42 -8.67 30.05
CA GLU A 124 0.78 -7.36 30.21
C GLU A 124 -0.70 -7.44 29.86
N ALA A 125 -1.51 -6.61 30.53
CA ALA A 125 -2.90 -6.40 30.13
C ALA A 125 -2.93 -5.54 28.85
N TYR A 126 -3.53 -6.08 27.79
CA TYR A 126 -3.79 -5.43 26.52
C TYR A 126 -5.30 -5.31 26.38
N ASP A 127 -5.75 -4.14 25.96
CA ASP A 127 -7.15 -3.89 25.67
C ASP A 127 -7.57 -4.59 24.37
N ILE A 128 -6.62 -4.69 23.42
CA ILE A 128 -6.87 -5.13 22.06
C ILE A 128 -5.71 -6.04 21.60
N ILE A 129 -6.05 -7.20 21.03
CA ILE A 129 -5.11 -8.06 20.31
C ILE A 129 -5.44 -8.03 18.83
N ILE A 130 -4.45 -7.74 18.00
CA ILE A 130 -4.51 -7.82 16.54
C ILE A 130 -3.67 -9.01 16.09
N ILE A 131 -4.28 -9.92 15.32
CA ILE A 131 -3.57 -11.04 14.70
C ILE A 131 -3.53 -10.81 13.19
N GLU A 132 -2.35 -10.53 12.67
CA GLU A 132 -2.13 -10.30 11.24
C GLU A 132 -1.57 -11.54 10.53
N GLY A 133 -2.04 -11.81 9.30
CA GLY A 133 -1.59 -12.99 8.56
C GLY A 133 -2.26 -13.17 7.21
N LEU A 134 -1.85 -14.20 6.48
CA LEU A 134 -2.47 -14.52 5.18
C LEU A 134 -3.92 -14.97 5.33
N TYR A 135 -4.16 -15.94 6.21
CA TYR A 135 -5.44 -16.66 6.28
C TYR A 135 -6.13 -16.58 7.65
N THR A 136 -5.87 -15.54 8.44
CA THR A 136 -6.36 -15.45 9.83
C THR A 136 -7.88 -15.55 9.93
N ILE A 137 -8.63 -14.95 9.01
CA ILE A 137 -10.11 -14.99 8.99
C ILE A 137 -10.64 -16.41 8.75
N ASN A 138 -10.01 -17.17 7.85
CA ASN A 138 -10.46 -18.51 7.51
C ASN A 138 -9.95 -19.59 8.48
N SER A 139 -8.78 -19.37 9.08
CA SER A 139 -8.08 -20.39 9.84
C SER A 139 -8.29 -20.30 11.36
N LEU A 140 -8.78 -19.17 11.86
CA LEU A 140 -9.10 -18.98 13.28
C LEU A 140 -10.61 -18.92 13.49
N PRO A 141 -11.13 -19.39 14.63
CA PRO A 141 -12.56 -19.33 14.92
C PRO A 141 -13.04 -17.88 15.07
N THR A 142 -14.24 -17.58 14.57
CA THR A 142 -14.83 -16.24 14.68
C THR A 142 -15.13 -15.84 16.12
N SER A 143 -15.45 -16.80 16.99
CA SER A 143 -15.67 -16.54 18.42
C SER A 143 -15.31 -17.74 19.29
N PHE A 144 -15.01 -17.47 20.56
CA PHE A 144 -14.79 -18.47 21.60
C PHE A 144 -15.12 -17.89 22.98
N SER A 145 -15.52 -18.76 23.91
CA SER A 145 -15.87 -18.35 25.26
C SER A 145 -14.72 -18.62 26.23
N VAL A 146 -14.43 -17.64 27.08
CA VAL A 146 -13.45 -17.76 28.17
C VAL A 146 -14.13 -17.30 29.46
N HIS A 147 -14.25 -18.23 30.41
CA HIS A 147 -15.06 -18.03 31.62
C HIS A 147 -16.50 -17.64 31.23
N ASP A 148 -16.97 -16.47 31.68
CA ASP A 148 -18.30 -15.94 31.38
C ASP A 148 -18.29 -14.88 30.25
N ASN A 149 -17.15 -14.68 29.58
CA ASN A 149 -16.99 -13.70 28.50
C ASN A 149 -16.89 -14.38 27.13
N ASP A 150 -17.76 -14.00 26.21
CA ASP A 150 -17.65 -14.37 24.80
C ASP A 150 -16.72 -13.38 24.08
N ILE A 151 -15.63 -13.90 23.51
CA ILE A 151 -14.71 -13.15 22.67
C ILE A 151 -15.10 -13.41 21.22
N THR A 152 -15.42 -12.33 20.49
CA THR A 152 -15.70 -12.39 19.05
C THR A 152 -14.65 -11.56 18.31
N ALA A 153 -14.09 -12.11 17.24
CA ALA A 153 -13.10 -11.43 16.43
C ALA A 153 -13.76 -10.46 15.44
N TYR A 154 -13.21 -9.25 15.34
CA TYR A 154 -13.54 -8.33 14.25
C TYR A 154 -12.62 -8.57 13.05
N ASN A 155 -13.18 -9.14 11.98
CA ASN A 155 -12.45 -9.50 10.77
C ASN A 155 -12.22 -8.28 9.86
N VAL A 156 -10.95 -7.96 9.61
CA VAL A 156 -10.49 -6.91 8.70
C VAL A 156 -9.68 -7.55 7.57
N LEU A 157 -10.07 -7.31 6.33
CA LEU A 157 -9.35 -7.81 5.15
C LEU A 157 -8.70 -6.65 4.40
N VAL A 158 -7.38 -6.72 4.21
CA VAL A 158 -6.64 -5.82 3.33
C VAL A 158 -6.53 -6.45 1.94
N ARG A 159 -7.09 -5.75 0.95
CA ARG A 159 -7.14 -6.19 -0.45
C ARG A 159 -6.35 -5.23 -1.32
N ALA A 160 -5.58 -5.79 -2.24
CA ALA A 160 -4.92 -5.07 -3.32
C ALA A 160 -5.13 -5.85 -4.63
N PRO A 161 -5.04 -5.20 -5.80
CA PRO A 161 -5.12 -5.89 -7.09
C PRO A 161 -3.91 -6.81 -7.25
N ILE A 162 -4.08 -7.89 -8.01
CA ILE A 162 -3.03 -8.88 -8.20
C ILE A 162 -1.78 -8.27 -8.85
N GLU A 163 -1.98 -7.35 -9.79
CA GLU A 163 -0.91 -6.68 -10.52
C GLU A 163 -0.01 -5.92 -9.55
N GLU A 164 -0.60 -5.23 -8.58
CA GLU A 164 0.13 -4.50 -7.54
C GLU A 164 0.82 -5.45 -6.56
N ILE A 165 0.16 -6.53 -6.15
CA ILE A 165 0.79 -7.53 -5.27
C ILE A 165 2.02 -8.13 -5.93
N ILE A 166 1.89 -8.57 -7.19
CA ILE A 166 3.02 -9.13 -7.96
C ILE A 166 4.12 -8.09 -8.02
N PHE A 167 3.76 -6.86 -8.34
CA PHE A 167 4.71 -5.78 -8.50
C PHE A 167 5.47 -5.44 -7.20
N ARG A 168 4.76 -5.25 -6.09
CA ARG A 168 5.35 -5.00 -4.76
C ARG A 168 6.25 -6.16 -4.33
N ARG A 169 5.89 -7.40 -4.67
CA ARG A 169 6.75 -8.57 -4.41
C ARG A 169 8.01 -8.57 -5.25
N LEU A 170 7.92 -8.23 -6.54
CA LEU A 170 9.09 -8.13 -7.41
C LEU A 170 10.10 -7.14 -6.80
N ILE A 171 9.65 -5.95 -6.39
CA ILE A 171 10.51 -4.95 -5.75
C ILE A 171 11.07 -5.43 -4.41
N ARG A 172 10.19 -5.90 -3.51
CA ARG A 172 10.58 -6.30 -2.15
C ARG A 172 11.58 -7.46 -2.16
N ASP A 173 11.35 -8.44 -3.02
CA ASP A 173 12.10 -9.69 -3.02
C ASP A 173 13.32 -9.62 -3.97
N GLN A 174 13.47 -8.60 -4.84
CA GLN A 174 14.57 -8.50 -5.83
C GLN A 174 15.96 -8.68 -5.22
N ALA A 175 16.20 -8.09 -4.05
CA ALA A 175 17.50 -8.14 -3.37
C ALA A 175 17.85 -9.56 -2.89
N ARG A 176 16.88 -10.47 -2.83
CA ARG A 176 17.03 -11.84 -2.31
C ARG A 176 17.29 -12.86 -3.42
N VAL A 177 17.18 -12.48 -4.69
CA VAL A 177 17.21 -13.42 -5.81
C VAL A 177 18.18 -12.95 -6.89
N LYS A 178 19.05 -13.85 -7.35
CA LYS A 178 20.02 -13.57 -8.42
C LYS A 178 19.38 -13.49 -9.81
N GLU A 179 18.25 -14.16 -10.01
CA GLU A 179 17.54 -14.27 -11.29
C GLU A 179 16.08 -13.79 -11.17
N PRO A 180 15.77 -12.54 -11.58
CA PRO A 180 14.43 -11.95 -11.46
C PRO A 180 13.32 -12.74 -12.17
N LEU A 181 13.62 -13.38 -13.31
CA LEU A 181 12.64 -14.20 -14.03
C LEU A 181 12.17 -15.41 -13.22
N ASN A 182 13.06 -16.09 -12.51
CA ASN A 182 12.68 -17.21 -11.66
C ASN A 182 11.79 -16.77 -10.50
N MET A 183 11.99 -15.56 -9.99
CA MET A 183 11.10 -14.99 -8.98
C MET A 183 9.69 -14.78 -9.54
N LEU A 184 9.57 -14.16 -10.71
CA LEU A 184 8.26 -13.96 -11.34
C LEU A 184 7.55 -15.30 -11.57
N ILE A 185 8.26 -16.29 -12.12
CA ILE A 185 7.75 -17.64 -12.34
C ILE A 185 7.29 -18.25 -11.01
N ASN A 186 8.08 -18.13 -9.93
CA ASN A 186 7.72 -18.65 -8.62
C ASN A 186 6.48 -17.94 -8.02
N ILE A 187 6.41 -16.61 -8.10
CA ILE A 187 5.25 -15.84 -7.63
C ILE A 187 3.98 -16.29 -8.35
N MET A 188 4.04 -16.38 -9.68
CA MET A 188 2.88 -16.74 -10.49
C MET A 188 2.47 -18.21 -10.37
N SER A 189 3.45 -19.12 -10.28
CA SER A 189 3.18 -20.57 -10.36
C SER A 189 2.93 -21.21 -9.00
N ASN A 190 3.52 -20.66 -7.93
CA ASN A 190 3.46 -21.28 -6.61
C ASN A 190 2.70 -20.43 -5.60
N VAL A 191 2.90 -19.11 -5.61
CA VAL A 191 2.39 -18.26 -4.54
C VAL A 191 0.98 -17.76 -4.81
N PHE A 192 0.74 -17.13 -5.96
CA PHE A 192 -0.57 -16.59 -6.29
C PHE A 192 -1.69 -17.65 -6.30
N PRO A 193 -1.46 -18.88 -6.80
CA PRO A 193 -2.44 -19.95 -6.69
C PRO A 193 -2.84 -20.25 -5.24
N MET A 194 -1.95 -20.10 -4.25
CA MET A 194 -2.30 -20.30 -2.84
C MET A 194 -3.29 -19.28 -2.33
N TRP A 195 -3.07 -18.00 -2.64
CA TRP A 195 -4.05 -16.97 -2.30
C TRP A 195 -5.40 -17.24 -2.96
N LYS A 196 -5.39 -17.64 -4.24
CA LYS A 196 -6.63 -17.94 -4.99
C LYS A 196 -7.39 -19.14 -4.41
N ILE A 197 -6.69 -20.15 -3.91
CA ILE A 197 -7.30 -21.37 -3.36
C ILE A 197 -7.76 -21.16 -1.91
N PHE A 198 -6.92 -20.56 -1.07
CA PHE A 198 -7.12 -20.51 0.38
C PHE A 198 -7.56 -19.15 0.91
N GLY A 199 -7.30 -18.06 0.18
CA GLY A 199 -7.64 -16.69 0.59
C GLY A 199 -8.97 -16.17 0.05
N ALA A 200 -9.50 -16.76 -1.04
CA ALA A 200 -10.64 -16.23 -1.79
C ALA A 200 -11.92 -16.05 -0.97
N THR A 201 -12.17 -16.91 0.03
CA THR A 201 -13.40 -16.85 0.84
C THR A 201 -13.32 -15.85 2.00
N GLN A 202 -12.14 -15.30 2.32
CA GLN A 202 -11.99 -14.40 3.48
C GLN A 202 -12.82 -13.11 3.34
N GLU A 203 -13.06 -12.66 2.10
CA GLU A 203 -13.86 -11.46 1.82
C GLU A 203 -15.32 -11.63 2.25
N GLU A 204 -15.85 -12.86 2.19
CA GLU A 204 -17.23 -13.18 2.60
C GLU A 204 -17.44 -13.04 4.12
N TYR A 205 -16.37 -13.22 4.90
CA TYR A 205 -16.40 -13.18 6.37
C TYR A 205 -15.79 -11.89 6.93
N ALA A 206 -15.31 -10.97 6.09
CA ALA A 206 -14.71 -9.73 6.54
C ALA A 206 -15.79 -8.72 6.94
N HIS A 207 -15.71 -8.21 8.18
CA HIS A 207 -16.56 -7.11 8.63
C HIS A 207 -16.11 -5.77 8.04
N CYS A 208 -14.81 -5.61 7.80
CA CYS A 208 -14.22 -4.45 7.15
C CYS A 208 -13.27 -4.86 6.02
N LEU A 209 -13.42 -4.22 4.86
CA LEU A 209 -12.54 -4.33 3.70
C LEU A 209 -11.74 -3.02 3.56
N ILE A 210 -10.42 -3.14 3.56
CA ILE A 210 -9.49 -2.05 3.29
C ILE A 210 -8.91 -2.26 1.91
N THR A 211 -9.12 -1.28 1.02
CA THR A 211 -8.65 -1.37 -0.37
C THR A 211 -7.36 -0.57 -0.56
N ASN A 212 -6.29 -1.26 -0.94
CA ASN A 212 -4.97 -0.73 -1.25
C ASN A 212 -4.69 -0.88 -2.75
N ASN A 213 -5.35 -0.03 -3.54
CA ASN A 213 -5.16 0.01 -4.97
C ASN A 213 -4.58 1.36 -5.37
N TYR A 214 -3.74 1.38 -6.39
CA TYR A 214 -3.39 2.58 -7.11
C TYR A 214 -4.65 3.24 -7.64
N THR A 215 -4.94 4.43 -7.11
CA THR A 215 -6.03 5.24 -7.62
C THR A 215 -5.50 6.08 -8.77
N ILE A 216 -5.98 5.81 -9.99
CA ILE A 216 -5.74 6.69 -11.13
C ILE A 216 -6.61 7.93 -10.93
N LEU A 217 -6.00 9.05 -10.56
CA LEU A 217 -6.69 10.32 -10.34
C LEU A 217 -7.03 10.98 -11.67
N GLU A 218 -6.12 10.90 -12.66
CA GLU A 218 -6.32 11.49 -13.98
C GLU A 218 -5.44 10.80 -15.04
N LYS A 219 -5.90 10.77 -16.29
CA LYS A 219 -5.12 10.34 -17.47
C LYS A 219 -5.33 11.30 -18.62
N GLU A 220 -4.32 12.07 -18.99
CA GLU A 220 -4.40 12.99 -20.13
C GLU A 220 -3.79 12.38 -21.40
N GLY A 221 -4.40 12.70 -22.54
CA GLY A 221 -3.96 12.27 -23.86
C GLY A 221 -2.79 13.10 -24.39
N ARG A 222 -2.25 12.68 -25.54
CA ARG A 222 -1.15 13.38 -26.21
C ARG A 222 -1.59 14.78 -26.63
N HIS A 223 -0.62 15.69 -26.64
CA HIS A 223 -0.73 17.11 -26.98
C HIS A 223 -1.22 17.97 -25.80
N SER A 224 -0.29 18.62 -25.11
CA SER A 224 -0.49 19.81 -24.26
C SER A 224 0.81 20.62 -24.36
N GLN A 225 0.76 21.95 -24.29
CA GLN A 225 1.94 22.83 -24.42
C GLN A 225 2.03 23.78 -23.24
N TRP A 226 3.22 24.11 -22.78
CA TRP A 226 3.42 25.12 -21.75
C TRP A 226 3.82 26.44 -22.41
N GLU A 227 3.06 27.50 -22.16
CA GLU A 227 3.40 28.84 -22.62
C GLU A 227 3.85 29.71 -21.44
N LYS A 228 4.91 30.50 -21.66
CA LYS A 228 5.39 31.46 -20.66
C LYS A 228 4.37 32.59 -20.52
N VAL A 229 3.97 32.86 -19.28
CA VAL A 229 3.00 33.92 -18.94
C VAL A 229 3.61 34.92 -17.96
N LYS A 230 2.96 36.08 -17.79
CA LYS A 230 3.39 37.09 -16.80
C LYS A 230 3.07 36.59 -15.39
N LYS A 231 3.86 36.96 -14.39
CA LYS A 231 3.65 36.52 -12.99
C LYS A 231 2.27 36.95 -12.45
N ASP A 232 1.79 38.11 -12.89
CA ASP A 232 0.47 38.66 -12.55
C ASP A 232 -0.70 37.96 -13.28
N SER A 233 -0.43 36.90 -14.05
CA SER A 233 -1.45 36.08 -14.72
C SER A 233 -2.06 35.01 -13.82
N LEU A 234 -1.58 34.87 -12.57
CA LEU A 234 -2.27 34.09 -11.55
C LEU A 234 -3.60 34.80 -11.21
N PRO A 235 -4.75 34.10 -11.22
CA PRO A 235 -6.03 34.73 -10.92
C PRO A 235 -6.07 35.23 -9.47
N GLU A 236 -6.09 36.56 -9.29
CA GLU A 236 -6.19 37.18 -7.96
C GLU A 236 -7.56 36.89 -7.32
N GLY A 237 -7.54 36.45 -6.05
CA GLY A 237 -8.75 36.24 -5.23
C GLY A 237 -9.47 34.90 -5.45
N GLU A 238 -9.02 34.09 -6.39
CA GLU A 238 -9.58 32.77 -6.68
C GLU A 238 -8.84 31.66 -5.92
N PRO A 239 -9.53 30.64 -5.35
CA PRO A 239 -8.87 29.56 -4.63
C PRO A 239 -8.06 28.68 -5.60
N TYR A 240 -6.75 28.57 -5.38
CA TYR A 240 -5.88 27.62 -6.08
C TYR A 240 -5.24 26.64 -5.10
N THR A 241 -4.91 25.45 -5.60
CA THR A 241 -4.12 24.46 -4.85
C THR A 241 -2.66 24.61 -5.23
N THR A 242 -1.79 24.72 -4.21
CA THR A 242 -0.33 24.76 -4.39
C THR A 242 0.25 23.38 -4.19
N TYR A 243 1.10 22.95 -5.12
CA TYR A 243 1.87 21.72 -5.01
C TYR A 243 3.36 22.04 -5.10
N TYR A 244 4.11 21.48 -4.15
CA TYR A 244 5.56 21.41 -4.19
C TYR A 244 5.94 20.11 -4.89
N THR A 245 6.73 20.21 -5.95
CA THR A 245 6.98 19.07 -6.84
C THR A 245 8.46 18.77 -6.95
N THR A 246 8.82 17.49 -6.93
CA THR A 246 10.14 16.99 -7.32
C THR A 246 9.99 16.16 -8.58
N ASP A 247 10.59 16.61 -9.69
CA ASP A 247 10.66 15.86 -10.94
C ASP A 247 11.95 15.03 -10.97
N TYR A 248 11.84 13.73 -11.19
CA TYR A 248 12.95 12.80 -11.41
C TYR A 248 12.98 12.38 -12.88
N ILE A 249 14.15 12.48 -13.51
CA ILE A 249 14.33 12.27 -14.94
C ILE A 249 15.04 10.95 -15.17
N TYR A 250 14.44 10.13 -16.04
CA TYR A 250 14.95 8.84 -16.48
C TYR A 250 15.12 8.83 -17.99
N ASN A 251 16.24 8.27 -18.45
CA ASN A 251 16.53 8.09 -19.87
C ASN A 251 16.34 6.63 -20.26
N ASP A 252 15.60 6.43 -21.34
CA ASP A 252 15.60 5.15 -22.04
C ASP A 252 16.97 4.98 -22.73
N SER A 253 17.58 3.80 -22.63
CA SER A 253 18.96 3.56 -23.05
C SER A 253 19.20 3.75 -24.55
N ASP A 254 18.14 3.77 -25.35
CA ASP A 254 18.20 4.02 -26.79
C ASP A 254 18.05 5.53 -27.10
N GLU A 255 19.11 6.12 -27.66
CA GLU A 255 19.14 7.51 -28.12
C GLU A 255 17.98 7.76 -29.11
N GLY A 256 16.91 8.44 -28.65
CA GLY A 256 15.76 8.85 -29.47
C GLY A 256 14.38 8.54 -28.89
N ASN A 257 14.27 7.72 -27.83
CA ASN A 257 12.97 7.32 -27.28
C ASN A 257 12.34 8.31 -26.28
N GLY A 258 13.03 9.41 -25.99
CA GLY A 258 12.58 10.45 -25.05
C GLY A 258 12.93 10.16 -23.58
N LYS A 259 12.53 11.05 -22.68
CA LYS A 259 12.71 10.95 -21.22
C LYS A 259 11.43 10.46 -20.55
N ILE A 260 11.56 9.68 -19.49
CA ILE A 260 10.48 9.42 -18.54
C ILE A 260 10.67 10.33 -17.34
N ILE A 261 9.61 10.96 -16.87
CA ILE A 261 9.62 11.87 -15.73
C ILE A 261 8.63 11.38 -14.70
N ILE A 262 9.10 11.33 -13.46
CA ILE A 262 8.28 11.03 -12.27
C ILE A 262 8.21 12.31 -11.47
N SER A 263 7.01 12.89 -11.37
CA SER A 263 6.76 14.06 -10.55
C SER A 263 6.11 13.63 -9.25
N GLU A 264 6.78 13.80 -8.12
CA GLU A 264 6.18 13.66 -6.80
C GLU A 264 5.54 14.99 -6.39
N LEU A 265 4.26 15.02 -6.02
CA LEU A 265 3.56 16.24 -5.62
C LEU A 265 3.21 16.19 -4.14
N TYR A 266 3.49 17.29 -3.44
CA TYR A 266 3.26 17.48 -2.01
C TYR A 266 2.43 18.74 -1.78
N ARG A 267 1.46 18.73 -0.86
CA ARG A 267 0.69 19.94 -0.49
C ARG A 267 1.47 20.91 0.40
N ASP A 268 2.48 20.41 1.09
CA ASP A 268 3.37 21.15 1.98
C ASP A 268 4.82 20.75 1.64
N PRO A 269 5.81 21.67 1.64
CA PRO A 269 7.21 21.35 1.32
C PRO A 269 7.80 20.19 2.13
N HIS A 270 7.27 19.93 3.32
CA HIS A 270 7.68 18.85 4.22
C HIS A 270 6.52 17.90 4.56
N GLY A 271 5.43 17.98 3.78
CA GLY A 271 4.24 17.15 3.97
C GLY A 271 4.40 15.74 3.43
N LEU A 272 3.32 14.96 3.59
CA LEU A 272 3.19 13.65 2.97
C LEU A 272 2.99 13.81 1.46
N LEU A 273 3.45 12.80 0.71
CA LEU A 273 3.22 12.69 -0.74
C LEU A 273 1.72 12.68 -1.02
N ASP A 274 1.26 13.62 -1.85
CA ASP A 274 -0.15 13.73 -2.25
C ASP A 274 -0.45 12.81 -3.43
N HIS A 275 0.40 12.78 -4.46
CA HIS A 275 0.30 11.84 -5.58
C HIS A 275 1.57 11.90 -6.46
N VAL A 276 1.70 10.94 -7.39
CA VAL A 276 2.77 10.88 -8.38
C VAL A 276 2.21 11.05 -9.79
N ILE A 277 2.84 11.89 -10.61
CA ILE A 277 2.55 12.00 -12.03
C ILE A 277 3.66 11.32 -12.83
N LEU A 278 3.29 10.33 -13.64
CA LEU A 278 4.16 9.69 -14.63
C LEU A 278 4.04 10.42 -15.97
N GLN A 279 5.14 10.83 -16.60
CA GLN A 279 5.13 11.48 -17.92
C GLN A 279 6.20 10.88 -18.84
N LYS A 280 5.86 10.67 -20.12
CA LYS A 280 6.86 10.48 -21.19
C LYS A 280 7.04 11.79 -21.95
N ARG A 281 8.27 12.17 -22.27
CA ARG A 281 8.60 13.40 -23.02
C ARG A 281 9.59 13.10 -24.15
N SER A 282 9.43 13.78 -25.28
CA SER A 282 10.36 13.72 -26.42
C SER A 282 11.64 14.55 -26.22
N SER A 283 11.61 15.56 -25.35
CA SER A 283 12.73 16.45 -25.04
C SER A 283 13.05 16.47 -23.54
N ASP A 284 14.23 16.98 -23.19
CA ASP A 284 14.66 17.15 -21.81
C ASP A 284 13.81 18.23 -21.11
N PRO A 285 13.20 17.94 -19.96
CA PRO A 285 12.36 18.90 -19.25
C PRO A 285 13.10 20.14 -18.74
N ARG A 286 14.44 20.15 -18.79
CA ARG A 286 15.28 21.30 -18.44
C ARG A 286 15.28 22.37 -19.52
N GLU A 287 14.94 22.05 -20.77
CA GLU A 287 14.96 22.97 -21.91
C GLU A 287 13.76 23.95 -21.93
N GLU A 288 13.89 25.06 -22.66
CA GLU A 288 12.88 26.14 -22.73
C GLU A 288 11.76 25.89 -23.75
N GLN A 289 12.01 25.07 -24.78
CA GLN A 289 10.99 24.69 -25.78
C GLN A 289 10.44 23.31 -25.49
N ASP A 290 9.14 23.31 -25.23
CA ASP A 290 8.45 22.23 -24.56
C ASP A 290 7.32 21.76 -25.52
N ASN A 291 7.72 21.02 -26.57
CA ASN A 291 6.81 20.34 -27.50
C ASN A 291 6.65 18.89 -27.04
N TYR A 292 5.41 18.46 -26.72
CA TYR A 292 5.20 17.19 -26.02
C TYR A 292 4.13 16.29 -26.63
N GLU A 293 4.48 15.01 -26.73
CA GLU A 293 3.53 13.92 -26.57
C GLU A 293 3.66 13.35 -25.16
N SER A 294 2.91 13.88 -24.20
CA SER A 294 2.83 13.33 -22.85
C SER A 294 1.63 12.42 -22.71
N ILE A 295 1.84 11.25 -22.14
CA ILE A 295 0.78 10.52 -21.43
C ILE A 295 1.06 10.80 -19.96
N SER A 296 0.14 11.51 -19.30
CA SER A 296 0.20 11.74 -17.86
C SER A 296 -0.69 10.71 -17.15
N MET A 297 -0.22 10.19 -16.03
CA MET A 297 -1.04 9.38 -15.12
C MET A 297 -0.75 9.84 -13.70
N SER A 298 -1.79 10.31 -13.01
CA SER A 298 -1.71 10.69 -11.61
C SER A 298 -2.14 9.52 -10.73
N LEU A 299 -1.28 9.11 -9.80
CA LEU A 299 -1.47 7.92 -8.96
C LEU A 299 -1.31 8.25 -7.48
N TYR A 300 -2.19 7.69 -6.64
CA TYR A 300 -2.11 7.82 -5.19
C TYR A 300 -2.14 6.46 -4.49
N THR A 301 -1.11 6.20 -3.68
CA THR A 301 -0.96 5.11 -2.69
C THR A 301 0.33 5.33 -1.90
N PRO A 302 0.41 5.00 -0.59
CA PRO A 302 1.66 5.07 0.17
C PRO A 302 2.79 4.23 -0.47
N GLY A 303 3.98 4.82 -0.58
CA GLY A 303 5.17 4.13 -1.12
C GLY A 303 5.24 4.03 -2.65
N ILE A 304 4.21 4.48 -3.38
CA ILE A 304 4.12 4.35 -4.84
C ILE A 304 5.31 4.94 -5.60
N SER A 305 5.89 6.03 -5.09
CA SER A 305 7.03 6.66 -5.73
C SER A 305 8.26 5.73 -5.75
N THR A 306 8.64 5.20 -4.60
CA THR A 306 9.74 4.23 -4.47
C THR A 306 9.55 3.03 -5.38
N GLU A 307 8.30 2.55 -5.49
CA GLU A 307 7.95 1.43 -6.34
C GLU A 307 8.17 1.78 -7.82
N ILE A 308 7.64 2.92 -8.28
CA ILE A 308 7.83 3.43 -9.65
C ILE A 308 9.31 3.62 -9.98
N HIS A 309 10.09 4.26 -9.11
CA HIS A 309 11.51 4.47 -9.33
C HIS A 309 12.28 3.18 -9.52
N THR A 310 11.92 2.15 -8.75
CA THR A 310 12.53 0.82 -8.85
C THR A 310 12.18 0.16 -10.19
N LEU A 311 10.93 0.29 -10.68
CA LEU A 311 10.54 -0.25 -11.99
C LEU A 311 11.37 0.30 -13.12
N LEU A 312 11.57 1.61 -13.13
CA LEU A 312 12.28 2.26 -14.24
C LEU A 312 13.73 1.78 -14.29
N GLN A 313 14.37 1.64 -13.14
CA GLN A 313 15.72 1.07 -13.05
C GLN A 313 15.75 -0.40 -13.52
N LEU A 314 14.78 -1.22 -13.10
CA LEU A 314 14.67 -2.61 -13.55
C LEU A 314 14.38 -2.74 -15.06
N ALA A 315 13.65 -1.78 -15.62
CA ALA A 315 13.39 -1.68 -17.06
C ALA A 315 14.61 -1.16 -17.85
N GLY A 316 15.75 -0.91 -17.19
CA GLY A 316 16.98 -0.47 -17.82
C GLY A 316 17.07 1.05 -18.04
N LEU A 317 16.14 1.83 -17.49
CA LEU A 317 16.20 3.28 -17.57
C LEU A 317 17.22 3.86 -16.60
N ASN A 318 18.02 4.79 -17.10
CA ASN A 318 19.07 5.44 -16.33
C ASN A 318 18.55 6.73 -15.70
N TYR A 319 18.74 6.88 -14.38
CA TYR A 319 18.43 8.12 -13.69
C TYR A 319 19.46 9.21 -14.06
N GLU A 320 18.99 10.37 -14.51
CA GLU A 320 19.85 11.49 -14.96
C GLU A 320 19.88 12.66 -13.98
N GLY A 321 18.91 12.75 -13.08
CA GLY A 321 18.83 13.82 -12.08
C GLY A 321 17.41 14.18 -11.70
N SER A 322 17.30 15.11 -10.75
CA SER A 322 16.02 15.64 -10.29
C SER A 322 16.08 17.15 -10.11
N TYR A 323 14.91 17.79 -10.13
CA TYR A 323 14.77 19.21 -9.82
C TYR A 323 13.40 19.51 -9.21
N THR A 324 13.33 20.59 -8.43
CA THR A 324 12.09 21.00 -7.76
C THR A 324 11.42 22.16 -8.48
N LYS A 325 10.09 22.21 -8.40
CA LYS A 325 9.25 23.29 -8.95
C LYS A 325 7.98 23.45 -8.11
N ILE A 326 7.28 24.57 -8.27
CA ILE A 326 5.98 24.80 -7.64
C ILE A 326 4.91 24.78 -8.74
N ILE A 327 3.83 24.04 -8.53
CA ILE A 327 2.67 23.99 -9.41
C ILE A 327 1.50 24.65 -8.70
N TYR A 328 0.78 25.51 -9.43
CA TYR A 328 -0.48 26.11 -8.99
C TYR A 328 -1.60 25.57 -9.86
N GLN A 329 -2.58 24.92 -9.25
CA GLN A 329 -3.71 24.31 -9.95
C GLN A 329 -5.00 25.04 -9.61
N TYR A 330 -5.69 25.48 -10.65
CA TYR A 330 -6.94 26.23 -10.56
C TYR A 330 -8.05 25.53 -11.33
N SER A 331 -9.22 25.37 -10.71
CA SER A 331 -10.42 24.83 -11.34
C SER A 331 -11.52 25.88 -11.32
N LYS A 332 -12.03 26.28 -12.49
CA LYS A 332 -13.18 27.19 -12.57
C LYS A 332 -14.47 26.41 -12.30
N PRO A 333 -15.30 26.83 -11.32
CA PRO A 333 -16.53 26.11 -10.96
C PRO A 333 -17.55 25.90 -12.09
N ASN A 334 -17.51 26.72 -13.15
CA ASN A 334 -18.55 26.75 -14.19
C ASN A 334 -18.09 26.30 -15.59
N ASP A 335 -16.82 25.93 -15.79
CA ASP A 335 -16.25 25.77 -17.15
C ASP A 335 -15.76 24.34 -17.47
N ASP A 336 -15.83 23.37 -16.55
CA ASP A 336 -15.20 22.03 -16.68
C ASP A 336 -13.72 22.08 -17.13
N LYS A 337 -13.09 23.25 -17.06
CA LYS A 337 -11.73 23.53 -17.52
C LYS A 337 -10.85 23.79 -16.32
N MET A 338 -9.92 22.88 -16.11
CA MET A 338 -8.78 23.10 -15.23
C MET A 338 -7.71 23.92 -15.92
N ILE A 339 -7.23 24.94 -15.23
CA ILE A 339 -6.11 25.78 -15.66
C ILE A 339 -4.94 25.47 -14.72
N ILE A 340 -3.83 25.05 -15.30
CA ILE A 340 -2.64 24.67 -14.53
C ILE A 340 -1.52 25.66 -14.84
N TYR A 341 -0.91 26.19 -13.78
CA TYR A 341 0.29 27.02 -13.86
C TYR A 341 1.48 26.30 -13.20
N LYS A 342 2.69 26.50 -13.72
CA LYS A 342 3.93 26.05 -13.06
C LYS A 342 4.91 27.22 -12.93
N GLU A 343 5.58 27.32 -11.79
CA GLU A 343 6.71 28.21 -11.56
C GLU A 343 8.01 27.41 -11.60
N LYS A 344 8.88 27.76 -12.55
CA LYS A 344 10.17 27.12 -12.77
C LYS A 344 11.22 28.20 -12.99
N PHE A 345 12.32 28.16 -12.22
CA PHE A 345 13.42 29.13 -12.28
C PHE A 345 12.95 30.61 -12.20
N GLY A 346 11.94 30.89 -11.37
CA GLY A 346 11.38 32.24 -11.20
C GLY A 346 10.51 32.75 -12.35
N GLN A 347 10.17 31.89 -13.32
CA GLN A 347 9.28 32.20 -14.44
C GLN A 347 7.97 31.40 -14.31
N LEU A 348 6.85 32.04 -14.68
CA LEU A 348 5.52 31.42 -14.66
C LEU A 348 5.15 30.91 -16.06
N TYR A 349 4.58 29.72 -16.11
CA TYR A 349 4.08 29.09 -17.33
C TYR A 349 2.65 28.61 -17.12
N GLN A 350 1.83 28.62 -18.17
CA GLN A 350 0.47 28.09 -18.18
C GLN A 350 0.39 26.88 -19.11
N LEU A 351 -0.30 25.82 -18.68
CA LEU A 351 -0.60 24.66 -19.50
C LEU A 351 -1.73 25.00 -20.46
N ILE A 352 -1.49 24.81 -21.74
CA ILE A 352 -2.46 24.92 -22.82
C ILE A 352 -2.73 23.51 -23.33
N SER A 353 -3.87 22.95 -22.92
CA SER A 353 -4.39 21.74 -23.55
C SER A 353 -5.04 22.13 -24.88
N PRO A 354 -4.72 21.47 -26.01
CA PRO A 354 -5.46 21.63 -27.24
C PRO A 354 -6.90 21.24 -26.93
N ASN A 355 -7.81 22.20 -27.12
CA ASN A 355 -9.23 21.97 -26.96
C ASN A 355 -9.60 20.60 -27.52
N LYS A 356 -10.25 19.75 -26.70
CA LYS A 356 -11.07 18.66 -27.24
C LYS A 356 -12.00 19.31 -28.27
N LYS A 357 -11.73 19.08 -29.55
CA LYS A 357 -12.67 19.43 -30.61
C LYS A 357 -13.94 18.61 -30.44
#